data_AF-A0A952LLK0-F1
#
_entry.id   AF-A0A952LLK0-F1
#
_cell.length_a   1.000
_cell.length_b   1.000
_cell.length_c   1.000
_cell.angle_alpha   90.00
_cell.angle_beta   90.00
_cell.angle_gamma   90.00
#
_symmetry.space_group_name_H-M   'P 1'
#
loop_
_entity.id
_entity.type
_entity.pdbx_description
1 polymer ?
#
loop_
_entity_poly.entity_id
_entity_poly.type
_entity_poly.pdbx_seq_one_letter_code
_entity_poly.pdbx_strand_id
1 'polypeptide(L)'
;MKTELRLKLPFKLIKQPAHIGIRGRAAYFEYNGGKDIVLIDSIYIAIFLGLIPFMMVYFSNRTQNIKNIYTLVQQGEPLDKKLLEQEQQSLYNDKLEFPLDFELENENLEIFQNASMDSYRTKFIKKREKLIYEFKYYNNIWRLDQMDEDELLEINKKIANLFLDEVLKNVNPEPHVYKFFTDSADLHKVETALMEQVKFNVPASIKLAQSALETSYGRRVINNNYFGIKDKSKSTNLITTTEYYNDAELKKNKHKVVTKTLINKNGKKFWKCTVKDHFQAYMTPWESFRAHSVYLFKNKRYAPLFRGGRKYQDWADNIGSTKYGGVGYATSPIYGKILKGIIKRYNLDLLDF
;
A
#
# COMPACT_ATOMS: atom_id res chain seq x y z
N MET A 1 -19.46 11.91 -39.05
CA MET A 1 -18.30 11.08 -38.62
C MET A 1 -18.84 9.86 -37.90
N LYS A 2 -18.65 8.64 -38.44
CA LYS A 2 -19.02 7.41 -37.73
C LYS A 2 -17.91 7.09 -36.73
N THR A 3 -18.24 7.05 -35.44
CA THR A 3 -17.32 6.69 -34.36
C THR A 3 -16.92 5.23 -34.53
N GLU A 4 -15.64 4.98 -34.75
CA GLU A 4 -15.08 3.63 -34.82
C GLU A 4 -14.18 3.43 -33.60
N LEU A 5 -14.53 2.48 -32.74
CA LEU A 5 -13.70 2.05 -31.63
C LEU A 5 -12.98 0.78 -32.06
N ARG A 6 -11.64 0.80 -32.09
CA ARG A 6 -10.79 -0.32 -32.50
C ARG A 6 -9.78 -0.64 -31.40
N LEU A 7 -9.77 -1.89 -30.95
CA LEU A 7 -8.92 -2.40 -29.88
C LEU A 7 -8.08 -3.57 -30.40
N LYS A 8 -6.77 -3.52 -30.14
CA LYS A 8 -5.84 -4.59 -30.51
C LYS A 8 -5.93 -5.72 -29.48
N LEU A 9 -6.11 -6.95 -29.94
CA LEU A 9 -6.31 -8.10 -29.06
C LEU A 9 -4.97 -8.77 -28.70
N PRO A 10 -4.76 -9.16 -27.42
CA PRO A 10 -3.49 -9.70 -26.94
C PRO A 10 -3.43 -11.23 -27.08
N PHE A 11 -3.66 -11.78 -28.27
CA PHE A 11 -3.55 -13.23 -28.50
C PHE A 11 -2.12 -13.62 -28.95
N LYS A 12 -1.51 -14.59 -28.24
CA LYS A 12 -0.16 -15.15 -28.52
C LYS A 12 -0.17 -16.27 -29.59
N LEU A 13 -1.34 -16.66 -30.13
CA LEU A 13 -1.50 -17.80 -31.05
C LEU A 13 -1.44 -17.45 -32.55
N ILE A 14 -1.51 -16.17 -32.92
CA ILE A 14 -1.53 -15.73 -34.32
C ILE A 14 -0.29 -14.87 -34.57
N LYS A 15 0.48 -15.19 -35.62
CA LYS A 15 1.75 -14.48 -35.96
C LYS A 15 1.56 -12.99 -36.29
N GLN A 16 0.32 -12.54 -36.51
CA GLN A 16 -0.02 -11.17 -36.88
C GLN A 16 -1.11 -10.59 -35.95
N PRO A 17 -1.12 -9.27 -35.72
CA PRO A 17 -2.03 -8.65 -34.77
C PRO A 17 -3.49 -8.72 -35.24
N ALA A 18 -4.35 -9.25 -34.38
CA ALA A 18 -5.79 -9.21 -34.55
C ALA A 18 -6.38 -7.97 -33.86
N HIS A 19 -7.44 -7.42 -34.44
CA HIS A 19 -8.17 -6.27 -33.92
C HIS A 19 -9.64 -6.63 -33.76
N ILE A 20 -10.28 -6.06 -32.77
CA ILE A 20 -11.73 -6.06 -32.64
C ILE A 20 -12.22 -4.63 -32.69
N GLY A 21 -13.32 -4.39 -33.36
CA GLY A 21 -13.91 -3.06 -33.42
C GLY A 21 -15.41 -3.08 -33.55
N ILE A 22 -16.01 -1.91 -33.37
CA ILE A 22 -17.45 -1.71 -33.53
C ILE A 22 -17.64 -0.65 -34.61
N ARG A 23 -18.45 -0.97 -35.62
CA ARG A 23 -18.80 -0.05 -36.71
C ARG A 23 -20.31 -0.02 -36.88
N GLY A 24 -20.95 1.04 -36.39
CA GLY A 24 -22.41 1.13 -36.36
C GLY A 24 -23.01 0.15 -35.33
N ARG A 25 -23.86 -0.78 -35.77
CA ARG A 25 -24.51 -1.80 -34.92
C ARG A 25 -23.82 -3.17 -34.94
N ALA A 26 -22.73 -3.32 -35.67
CA ALA A 26 -22.01 -4.59 -35.80
C ALA A 26 -20.65 -4.52 -35.10
N ALA A 27 -20.28 -5.60 -34.41
CA ALA A 27 -18.91 -5.85 -33.98
C ALA A 27 -18.18 -6.62 -35.09
N TYR A 28 -16.89 -6.35 -35.26
CA TYR A 28 -16.06 -7.04 -36.24
C TYR A 28 -14.76 -7.51 -35.59
N PHE A 29 -14.24 -8.64 -36.06
CA PHE A 29 -12.92 -9.16 -35.74
C PHE A 29 -12.08 -9.19 -37.01
N GLU A 30 -10.97 -8.48 -36.99
CA GLU A 30 -9.99 -8.40 -38.08
C GLU A 30 -8.74 -9.19 -37.70
N TYR A 31 -8.24 -10.01 -38.62
CA TYR A 31 -6.96 -10.70 -38.46
C TYR A 31 -6.18 -10.69 -39.78
N ASN A 32 -4.96 -11.23 -39.78
CA ASN A 32 -4.03 -11.18 -40.93
C ASN A 32 -3.78 -9.77 -41.48
N GLY A 33 -3.64 -8.77 -40.58
CA GLY A 33 -3.37 -7.39 -40.98
C GLY A 33 -4.55 -6.68 -41.65
N GLY A 34 -5.78 -7.17 -41.49
CA GLY A 34 -7.01 -6.54 -42.01
C GLY A 34 -7.48 -7.08 -43.37
N LYS A 35 -6.90 -8.18 -43.86
CA LYS A 35 -7.37 -8.86 -45.08
C LYS A 35 -8.62 -9.71 -44.84
N ASP A 36 -8.76 -10.25 -43.63
CA ASP A 36 -9.89 -11.09 -43.25
C ASP A 36 -10.68 -10.40 -42.14
N ILE A 37 -11.98 -10.18 -42.37
CA ILE A 37 -12.90 -9.52 -41.43
C ILE A 37 -14.09 -10.43 -41.18
N VAL A 38 -14.28 -10.82 -39.91
CA VAL A 38 -15.46 -11.58 -39.47
C VAL A 38 -16.41 -10.62 -38.76
N LEU A 39 -17.65 -10.52 -39.27
CA LEU A 39 -18.72 -9.76 -38.63
C LEU A 39 -19.42 -10.64 -37.60
N ILE A 40 -19.51 -10.14 -36.37
CA ILE A 40 -20.14 -10.85 -35.25
C ILE A 40 -21.50 -10.22 -35.02
N ASP A 41 -22.54 -11.02 -35.28
CA ASP A 41 -23.92 -10.60 -35.07
C ASP A 41 -24.33 -10.71 -33.59
N SER A 42 -25.36 -9.95 -33.23
CA SER A 42 -25.77 -9.60 -31.86
C SER A 42 -25.92 -10.75 -30.85
N ILE A 43 -26.13 -11.99 -31.30
CA ILE A 43 -26.37 -13.14 -30.43
C ILE A 43 -25.10 -13.64 -29.71
N TYR A 44 -23.91 -13.50 -30.31
CA TYR A 44 -22.65 -13.97 -29.71
C TYR A 44 -22.05 -12.98 -28.70
N ILE A 45 -22.41 -11.69 -28.81
CA ILE A 45 -22.04 -10.66 -27.82
C ILE A 45 -22.73 -10.94 -26.48
N ALA A 46 -23.97 -11.41 -26.51
CA ALA A 46 -24.72 -11.78 -25.30
C ALA A 46 -24.07 -12.99 -24.58
N ILE A 47 -23.57 -13.98 -25.34
CA ILE A 47 -22.86 -15.14 -24.80
C ILE A 47 -21.55 -14.70 -24.12
N PHE A 48 -20.79 -13.81 -24.76
CA PHE A 48 -19.51 -13.32 -24.21
C PHE A 48 -19.70 -12.49 -22.93
N LEU A 49 -20.73 -11.64 -22.88
CA LEU A 49 -21.10 -10.89 -21.67
C LEU A 49 -21.58 -11.81 -20.54
N GLY A 50 -22.26 -12.92 -20.88
CA GLY A 50 -22.70 -13.94 -19.93
C GLY A 50 -21.57 -14.72 -19.25
N LEU A 51 -20.37 -14.76 -19.83
CA LEU A 51 -19.21 -15.48 -19.27
C LEU A 51 -18.37 -14.65 -18.28
N ILE A 52 -18.51 -13.32 -18.29
CA ILE A 52 -17.77 -12.40 -17.40
C ILE A 52 -17.98 -12.70 -15.91
N PRO A 53 -19.21 -13.01 -15.42
CA PRO A 53 -19.42 -13.40 -14.03
C PRO A 53 -18.68 -14.69 -13.67
N PHE A 54 -18.63 -15.66 -14.58
CA PHE A 54 -17.96 -16.94 -14.37
C PHE A 54 -16.44 -16.77 -14.31
N MET A 55 -15.88 -15.90 -15.16
CA MET A 55 -14.47 -15.50 -15.11
C MET A 55 -14.11 -14.78 -13.79
N MET A 56 -14.98 -13.90 -13.29
CA MET A 56 -14.76 -13.22 -12.00
C MET A 56 -14.76 -14.21 -10.82
N VAL A 57 -15.63 -15.22 -10.83
CA VAL A 57 -15.64 -16.28 -9.81
C VAL A 57 -14.40 -17.17 -9.92
N TYR A 58 -13.99 -17.54 -11.13
CA TYR A 58 -12.79 -18.34 -11.37
C TYR A 58 -11.51 -17.66 -10.86
N PHE A 59 -11.37 -16.34 -11.04
CA PHE A 59 -10.21 -15.58 -10.55
C PHE A 59 -10.27 -15.22 -9.07
N SER A 60 -11.46 -15.13 -8.46
CA SER A 60 -11.62 -14.88 -7.02
C SER A 60 -11.03 -15.99 -6.15
N ASN A 61 -10.96 -17.22 -6.66
CA ASN A 61 -10.54 -18.41 -5.90
C ASN A 61 -9.01 -18.67 -5.87
N ARG A 62 -8.17 -17.82 -6.50
CA ARG A 62 -6.70 -18.00 -6.50
C ARG A 62 -5.96 -17.37 -5.32
N THR A 63 -6.62 -17.05 -4.21
CA THR A 63 -5.96 -16.44 -3.05
C THR A 63 -5.61 -17.42 -1.95
N GLN A 64 -5.02 -18.59 -2.23
CA GLN A 64 -4.44 -19.42 -1.16
C GLN A 64 -3.18 -20.18 -1.58
N ASN A 65 -2.10 -19.81 -0.87
CA ASN A 65 -0.93 -20.58 -0.43
C ASN A 65 0.34 -19.78 -0.68
N ILE A 66 0.72 -18.97 0.31
CA ILE A 66 2.08 -18.46 0.41
C ILE A 66 2.85 -19.45 1.27
N LYS A 67 3.91 -20.01 0.72
CA LYS A 67 4.96 -20.63 1.51
C LYS A 67 5.66 -19.52 2.28
N ASN A 68 5.40 -19.43 3.58
CA ASN A 68 6.18 -18.59 4.48
C ASN A 68 7.59 -19.19 4.60
N ILE A 69 8.61 -18.61 3.94
CA ILE A 69 10.03 -18.99 4.14
C ILE A 69 10.57 -18.30 5.40
N TYR A 70 9.86 -18.43 6.52
CA TYR A 70 10.35 -18.06 7.86
C TYR A 70 10.25 -19.23 8.84
N THR A 71 9.79 -20.41 8.41
CA THR A 71 9.72 -21.61 9.25
C THR A 71 11.03 -22.42 9.29
N LEU A 72 12.10 -21.97 8.63
CA LEU A 72 13.41 -22.66 8.63
C LEU A 72 14.40 -22.14 9.68
N VAL A 73 14.00 -21.18 10.54
CA VAL A 73 14.84 -20.64 11.62
C VAL A 73 14.27 -20.96 13.03
N GLN A 74 13.14 -21.66 13.13
CA GLN A 74 12.46 -21.95 14.41
C GLN A 74 12.49 -23.42 14.84
N GLN A 75 13.45 -24.23 14.38
CA GLN A 75 13.74 -25.48 15.09
C GLN A 75 14.68 -25.19 16.26
N GLY A 76 14.10 -24.76 17.39
CA GLY A 76 14.81 -24.59 18.65
C GLY A 76 13.96 -23.92 19.73
N GLU A 77 13.39 -24.75 20.63
CA GLU A 77 12.85 -24.44 21.97
C GLU A 77 11.58 -23.55 22.10
N PRO A 78 10.61 -23.90 22.97
CA PRO A 78 9.38 -23.14 23.17
C PRO A 78 9.63 -21.85 23.96
N LEU A 79 9.18 -20.72 23.40
CA LEU A 79 9.33 -19.38 24.01
C LEU A 79 8.41 -19.22 25.24
N ASP A 80 9.02 -18.92 26.39
CA ASP A 80 8.35 -18.77 27.69
C ASP A 80 7.42 -17.53 27.73
N LYS A 81 6.11 -17.79 27.90
CA LYS A 81 5.06 -16.77 27.98
C LYS A 81 5.26 -15.77 29.14
N LYS A 82 6.03 -16.13 30.18
CA LYS A 82 6.29 -15.25 31.32
C LYS A 82 7.19 -14.06 31.00
N LEU A 83 8.12 -14.18 30.04
CA LEU A 83 8.96 -13.06 29.62
C LEU A 83 8.17 -11.99 28.86
N LEU A 84 7.19 -12.42 28.06
CA LEU A 84 6.30 -11.53 27.31
C LEU A 84 5.43 -10.65 28.23
N GLU A 85 5.03 -11.17 29.39
CA GLU A 85 4.22 -10.43 30.37
C GLU A 85 5.07 -9.47 31.22
N GLN A 86 6.32 -9.81 31.52
CA GLN A 86 7.23 -8.96 32.29
C GLN A 86 7.76 -7.76 31.49
N GLU A 87 8.01 -7.90 30.18
CA GLU A 87 8.38 -6.77 29.31
C GLU A 87 7.20 -5.83 29.01
N GLN A 88 5.96 -6.33 29.02
CA GLN A 88 4.76 -5.51 28.82
C GLN A 88 4.45 -4.58 29.98
N GLN A 89 4.91 -4.91 31.20
CA GLN A 89 4.58 -4.15 32.40
C GLN A 89 5.55 -2.99 32.66
N SER A 90 6.80 -3.05 32.16
CA SER A 90 7.75 -1.92 32.27
C SER A 90 7.51 -0.80 31.24
N LEU A 91 6.80 -1.09 30.14
CA LEU A 91 6.48 -0.11 29.09
C LEU A 91 5.14 0.63 29.33
N TYR A 92 4.44 0.34 30.42
CA TYR A 92 3.07 0.79 30.70
C TYR A 92 2.98 2.26 31.18
N ASN A 93 4.09 2.89 31.53
CA ASN A 93 4.10 4.23 32.14
C ASN A 93 4.36 5.40 31.18
N ASP A 94 4.65 5.15 29.90
CA ASP A 94 4.92 6.25 28.97
C ASP A 94 3.68 6.72 28.21
N LYS A 95 3.32 7.98 28.51
CA LYS A 95 2.31 8.77 27.80
C LYS A 95 2.51 8.65 26.29
N LEU A 96 1.44 8.28 25.58
CA LEU A 96 1.37 8.42 24.13
C LEU A 96 1.19 9.91 23.78
N GLU A 97 2.24 10.70 23.99
CA GLU A 97 2.36 12.03 23.42
C GLU A 97 2.94 11.89 22.02
N PHE A 98 2.07 11.99 21.01
CA PHE A 98 2.46 12.25 19.63
C PHE A 98 3.05 13.67 19.60
N PRO A 99 4.38 13.85 19.42
CA PRO A 99 4.96 15.17 19.25
C PRO A 99 4.43 15.69 17.92
N LEU A 100 3.61 16.73 18.00
CA LEU A 100 3.11 17.44 16.83
C LEU A 100 4.13 18.48 16.35
N ASP A 101 5.34 18.44 16.92
CA ASP A 101 6.48 19.32 16.66
C ASP A 101 7.19 18.91 15.35
N PHE A 102 6.44 18.35 14.41
CA PHE A 102 6.81 18.40 13.00
C PHE A 102 6.52 19.82 12.53
N GLU A 103 7.43 20.73 12.87
CA GLU A 103 7.48 22.10 12.36
C GLU A 103 7.41 22.02 10.82
N LEU A 104 6.21 22.29 10.32
CA LEU A 104 5.96 22.65 8.94
C LEU A 104 5.95 24.17 8.89
N GLU A 105 7.06 24.79 9.27
CA GLU A 105 7.32 26.19 8.99
C GLU A 105 8.27 26.29 7.81
N ASN A 106 7.76 27.00 6.81
CA ASN A 106 8.38 27.47 5.58
C ASN A 106 9.92 27.35 5.50
N GLU A 107 10.39 26.41 4.68
CA GLU A 107 11.61 26.62 3.90
C GLU A 107 11.26 26.49 2.42
N ASN A 108 11.06 27.65 1.82
CA ASN A 108 11.42 28.00 0.45
C ASN A 108 11.09 26.96 -0.62
N LEU A 109 9.94 27.21 -1.26
CA LEU A 109 9.74 27.06 -2.70
C LEU A 109 10.82 27.85 -3.46
N GLU A 110 12.05 27.38 -3.40
CA GLU A 110 13.08 27.70 -4.35
C GLU A 110 13.42 26.41 -5.08
N ILE A 111 12.74 26.26 -6.22
CA ILE A 111 13.06 25.29 -7.26
C ILE A 111 14.41 25.75 -7.86
N PHE A 112 15.50 25.56 -7.12
CA PHE A 112 16.85 25.65 -7.66
C PHE A 112 17.35 24.22 -7.94
N GLN A 113 17.34 23.93 -9.24
CA GLN A 113 18.22 23.03 -9.96
C GLN A 113 19.36 22.43 -9.11
N ASN A 114 19.20 21.19 -8.65
CA ASN A 114 20.32 20.36 -8.25
C ASN A 114 20.38 19.14 -9.17
N ALA A 115 21.26 19.21 -10.17
CA ALA A 115 21.54 18.13 -11.12
C ALA A 115 21.96 16.79 -10.46
N SER A 116 22.25 16.78 -9.15
CA SER A 116 22.57 15.59 -8.36
C SER A 116 21.32 14.84 -7.85
N MET A 117 20.22 15.54 -7.54
CA MET A 117 18.99 14.94 -6.99
C MET A 117 18.20 14.19 -8.07
N ASP A 118 18.28 14.65 -9.32
CA ASP A 118 17.78 13.91 -10.48
C ASP A 118 18.66 12.70 -10.84
N SER A 119 19.94 12.69 -10.44
CA SER A 119 20.89 11.65 -10.85
C SER A 119 20.58 10.30 -10.20
N TYR A 120 20.46 10.23 -8.86
CA TYR A 120 20.23 8.94 -8.19
C TYR A 120 18.82 8.41 -8.41
N ARG A 121 17.80 9.29 -8.46
CA ARG A 121 16.42 8.92 -8.79
C ARG A 121 16.34 8.33 -10.21
N THR A 122 16.92 9.02 -11.18
CA THR A 122 16.96 8.55 -12.58
C THR A 122 17.77 7.26 -12.71
N LYS A 123 18.91 7.15 -12.02
CA LYS A 123 19.74 5.94 -12.00
C LYS A 123 18.97 4.76 -11.43
N PHE A 124 18.26 4.95 -10.32
CA PHE A 124 17.40 3.94 -9.73
C PHE A 124 16.31 3.51 -10.71
N ILE A 125 15.56 4.45 -11.30
CA ILE A 125 14.49 4.15 -12.27
C ILE A 125 15.05 3.35 -13.45
N LYS A 126 16.15 3.79 -14.07
CA LYS A 126 16.78 3.07 -15.19
C LYS A 126 17.18 1.64 -14.82
N LYS A 127 17.80 1.45 -13.66
CA LYS A 127 18.20 0.12 -13.17
C LYS A 127 17.00 -0.77 -12.85
N ARG A 128 15.96 -0.22 -12.21
CA ARG A 128 14.69 -0.91 -11.91
C ARG A 128 13.99 -1.35 -13.19
N GLU A 129 13.81 -0.45 -14.16
CA GLU A 129 13.17 -0.77 -15.45
C GLU A 129 13.95 -1.83 -16.22
N LYS A 130 15.29 -1.74 -16.24
CA LYS A 130 16.16 -2.76 -16.84
C LYS A 130 15.95 -4.12 -16.18
N LEU A 131 15.95 -4.17 -14.84
CA LEU A 131 15.74 -5.39 -14.08
C LEU A 131 14.36 -6.01 -14.36
N ILE A 132 13.30 -5.19 -14.35
CA ILE A 132 11.93 -5.63 -14.69
C ILE A 132 11.87 -6.18 -16.11
N TYR A 133 12.51 -5.51 -17.06
CA TYR A 133 12.55 -5.96 -18.45
C TYR A 133 13.26 -7.31 -18.58
N GLU A 134 14.44 -7.46 -17.97
CA GLU A 134 15.21 -8.71 -18.00
C GLU A 134 14.41 -9.88 -17.44
N PHE A 135 13.82 -9.71 -16.25
CA PHE A 135 12.96 -10.75 -15.65
C PHE A 135 11.76 -11.12 -16.52
N LYS A 136 11.07 -10.13 -17.10
CA LYS A 136 9.95 -10.38 -18.01
C LYS A 136 10.38 -11.15 -19.25
N TYR A 137 11.52 -10.78 -19.82
CA TYR A 137 12.09 -11.43 -20.99
C TYR A 137 12.46 -12.89 -20.70
N TYR A 138 13.18 -13.16 -19.61
CA TYR A 138 13.61 -14.51 -19.24
C TYR A 138 12.42 -15.43 -18.90
N ASN A 139 11.38 -14.89 -18.26
CA ASN A 139 10.21 -15.68 -17.86
C ASN A 139 9.09 -15.69 -18.94
N ASN A 140 9.32 -15.04 -20.09
CA ASN A 140 8.35 -14.94 -21.20
C ASN A 140 6.97 -14.38 -20.79
N ILE A 141 6.95 -13.43 -19.87
CA ILE A 141 5.76 -12.77 -19.32
C ILE A 141 5.68 -11.30 -19.72
N TRP A 142 4.47 -10.73 -19.72
CA TRP A 142 4.26 -9.32 -20.04
C TRP A 142 4.03 -8.46 -18.80
N ARG A 143 3.41 -9.05 -17.77
CA ARG A 143 3.06 -8.41 -16.51
C ARG A 143 3.64 -9.19 -15.33
N LEU A 144 3.98 -8.48 -14.26
CA LEU A 144 4.59 -9.07 -13.07
C LEU A 144 3.63 -9.97 -12.28
N ASP A 145 2.32 -9.79 -12.42
CA ASP A 145 1.30 -10.64 -11.80
C ASP A 145 1.20 -12.04 -12.45
N GLN A 146 1.90 -12.27 -13.56
CA GLN A 146 1.99 -13.56 -14.23
C GLN A 146 3.19 -14.39 -13.76
N MET A 147 4.10 -13.77 -13.03
CA MET A 147 5.30 -14.39 -12.48
C MET A 147 4.91 -15.34 -11.34
N ASP A 148 5.65 -16.43 -11.15
CA ASP A 148 5.44 -17.26 -9.96
C ASP A 148 5.92 -16.55 -8.68
N GLU A 149 5.56 -17.09 -7.51
CA GLU A 149 5.84 -16.41 -6.24
C GLU A 149 7.34 -16.31 -5.93
N ASP A 150 8.16 -17.29 -6.34
CA ASP A 150 9.59 -17.33 -6.04
C ASP A 150 10.35 -16.33 -6.94
N GLU A 151 10.02 -16.28 -8.22
CA GLU A 151 10.52 -15.30 -9.17
C GLU A 151 10.11 -13.87 -8.77
N LEU A 152 8.86 -13.68 -8.32
CA LEU A 152 8.36 -12.38 -7.87
C LEU A 152 9.06 -11.90 -6.59
N LEU A 153 9.35 -12.84 -5.69
CA LEU A 153 10.14 -12.58 -4.50
C LEU A 153 11.57 -12.17 -4.86
N GLU A 154 12.22 -12.91 -5.75
CA GLU A 154 13.59 -12.66 -6.24
C GLU A 154 13.72 -11.25 -6.85
N ILE A 155 12.82 -10.85 -7.75
CA ILE A 155 12.87 -9.52 -8.36
C ILE A 155 12.60 -8.42 -7.33
N ASN A 156 11.63 -8.61 -6.42
CA ASN A 156 11.31 -7.61 -5.41
C ASN A 156 12.43 -7.44 -4.38
N LYS A 157 13.17 -8.50 -4.04
CA LYS A 157 14.41 -8.41 -3.26
C LYS A 157 15.46 -7.56 -3.96
N LYS A 158 15.69 -7.80 -5.26
CA LYS A 158 16.66 -7.03 -6.07
C LYS A 158 16.27 -5.55 -6.15
N ILE A 159 14.99 -5.24 -6.37
CA ILE A 159 14.48 -3.86 -6.41
C ILE A 159 14.60 -3.20 -5.03
N ALA A 160 14.25 -3.91 -3.95
CA ALA A 160 14.35 -3.40 -2.58
C ALA A 160 15.80 -3.04 -2.23
N ASN A 161 16.75 -3.94 -2.47
CA ASN A 161 18.17 -3.68 -2.22
C ASN A 161 18.69 -2.50 -3.05
N LEU A 162 18.33 -2.49 -4.34
CA LEU A 162 18.67 -1.37 -5.23
C LEU A 162 18.13 -0.03 -4.69
N PHE A 163 16.93 -0.01 -4.12
CA PHE A 163 16.33 1.19 -3.54
C PHE A 163 17.08 1.62 -2.28
N LEU A 164 17.36 0.68 -1.37
CA LEU A 164 18.07 0.97 -0.13
C LEU A 164 19.48 1.52 -0.42
N ASP A 165 20.16 0.99 -1.44
CA ASP A 165 21.52 1.38 -1.79
C ASP A 165 21.61 2.69 -2.60
N GLU A 166 20.78 2.85 -3.63
CA GLU A 166 20.88 3.97 -4.56
C GLU A 166 20.01 5.17 -4.16
N VAL A 167 18.97 4.96 -3.35
CA VAL A 167 18.02 6.02 -2.99
C VAL A 167 18.11 6.34 -1.51
N LEU A 168 17.84 5.36 -0.64
CA LEU A 168 17.67 5.64 0.79
C LEU A 168 18.96 6.16 1.45
N LYS A 169 20.13 5.65 1.05
CA LYS A 169 21.42 6.18 1.53
C LYS A 169 21.66 7.64 1.12
N ASN A 170 21.16 8.06 -0.05
CA ASN A 170 21.38 9.41 -0.59
C ASN A 170 20.42 10.47 -0.02
N VAL A 171 19.32 10.07 0.63
CA VAL A 171 18.40 11.01 1.31
C VAL A 171 18.77 11.28 2.76
N ASN A 172 19.90 10.74 3.25
CA ASN A 172 20.46 10.94 4.58
C ASN A 172 19.42 10.92 5.74
N PRO A 173 18.67 9.81 5.91
CA PRO A 173 17.65 9.73 6.95
C PRO A 173 18.28 9.61 8.34
N GLU A 174 17.56 10.09 9.35
CA GLU A 174 17.88 9.85 10.77
C GLU A 174 18.19 8.36 11.05
N PRO A 175 19.13 8.01 11.95
CA PRO A 175 19.56 6.63 12.14
C PRO A 175 18.43 5.64 12.45
N HIS A 176 17.46 6.06 13.27
CA HIS A 176 16.30 5.23 13.60
C HIS A 176 15.37 5.02 12.38
N VAL A 177 15.25 6.02 11.49
CA VAL A 177 14.47 5.91 10.25
C VAL A 177 15.19 5.01 9.26
N TYR A 178 16.50 5.16 9.12
CA TYR A 178 17.31 4.27 8.29
C TYR A 178 17.11 2.82 8.74
N LYS A 179 17.30 2.56 10.04
CA LYS A 179 17.09 1.25 10.65
C LYS A 179 15.68 0.71 10.38
N PHE A 180 14.64 1.53 10.49
CA PHE A 180 13.27 1.09 10.20
C PHE A 180 13.14 0.42 8.83
N PHE A 181 13.73 1.02 7.78
CA PHE A 181 13.65 0.50 6.42
C PHE A 181 14.64 -0.63 6.11
N THR A 182 15.84 -0.61 6.72
CA THR A 182 16.90 -1.58 6.41
C THR A 182 16.90 -2.81 7.29
N ASP A 183 16.37 -2.72 8.51
CA ASP A 183 16.34 -3.84 9.44
C ASP A 183 15.41 -4.94 8.91
N SER A 184 16.01 -6.11 8.74
CA SER A 184 15.43 -7.31 8.16
C SER A 184 15.33 -8.46 9.14
N ALA A 185 15.69 -8.27 10.42
CA ALA A 185 15.62 -9.32 11.43
C ALA A 185 14.22 -9.94 11.53
N ASP A 186 13.18 -9.09 11.54
CA ASP A 186 11.79 -9.56 11.63
C ASP A 186 11.04 -9.52 10.29
N LEU A 187 11.39 -8.58 9.40
CA LEU A 187 10.71 -8.39 8.12
C LEU A 187 11.52 -7.54 7.13
N HIS A 188 11.71 -8.03 5.91
CA HIS A 188 12.17 -7.22 4.77
C HIS A 188 11.04 -6.28 4.29
N LYS A 189 10.84 -5.15 4.98
CA LYS A 189 9.66 -4.28 4.81
C LYS A 189 9.48 -3.73 3.40
N VAL A 190 10.56 -3.29 2.74
CA VAL A 190 10.51 -2.75 1.36
C VAL A 190 10.11 -3.83 0.36
N GLU A 191 10.74 -5.00 0.41
CA GLU A 191 10.39 -6.17 -0.40
C GLU A 191 8.94 -6.62 -0.15
N THR A 192 8.55 -6.73 1.12
CA THR A 192 7.19 -7.10 1.50
C THR A 192 6.17 -6.10 0.96
N ALA A 193 6.47 -4.80 1.00
CA ALA A 193 5.58 -3.79 0.45
C ALA A 193 5.42 -3.92 -1.08
N LEU A 194 6.49 -4.26 -1.80
CA LEU A 194 6.46 -4.54 -3.24
C LEU A 194 5.65 -5.81 -3.56
N MET A 195 5.81 -6.87 -2.76
CA MET A 195 5.01 -8.10 -2.89
C MET A 195 3.51 -7.81 -2.73
N GLU A 196 3.16 -7.05 -1.68
CA GLU A 196 1.76 -6.66 -1.43
C GLU A 196 1.21 -5.73 -2.51
N GLN A 197 2.05 -4.89 -3.11
CA GLN A 197 1.67 -4.04 -4.25
C GLN A 197 1.25 -4.89 -5.45
N VAL A 198 2.02 -5.90 -5.82
CA VAL A 198 1.67 -6.75 -6.96
C VAL A 198 0.42 -7.58 -6.66
N LYS A 199 0.28 -8.09 -5.42
CA LYS A 199 -0.83 -8.99 -5.05
C LYS A 199 -2.15 -8.28 -4.79
N PHE A 200 -2.13 -7.09 -4.21
CA PHE A 200 -3.33 -6.37 -3.76
C PHE A 200 -3.50 -4.99 -4.39
N ASN A 201 -2.57 -4.54 -5.24
CA ASN A 201 -2.59 -3.23 -5.88
C ASN A 201 -2.58 -2.06 -4.88
N VAL A 202 -2.03 -2.27 -3.68
CA VAL A 202 -1.76 -1.23 -2.67
C VAL A 202 -0.37 -0.65 -2.95
N PRO A 203 -0.19 0.66 -3.18
CA PRO A 203 1.12 1.25 -3.44
C PRO A 203 2.12 0.91 -2.33
N ALA A 204 3.31 0.48 -2.72
CA ALA A 204 4.39 0.15 -1.79
C ALA A 204 4.76 1.38 -0.95
N SER A 205 4.77 2.57 -1.58
CA SER A 205 5.01 3.84 -0.92
C SER A 205 4.01 4.14 0.20
N ILE A 206 2.71 3.90 -0.04
CA ILE A 206 1.63 4.10 0.94
C ILE A 206 1.80 3.14 2.12
N LYS A 207 2.03 1.86 1.84
CA LYS A 207 2.21 0.83 2.88
C LYS A 207 3.41 1.14 3.77
N LEU A 208 4.53 1.53 3.20
CA LEU A 208 5.74 1.92 3.93
C LEU A 208 5.51 3.20 4.74
N ALA A 209 4.87 4.23 4.15
CA ALA A 209 4.60 5.47 4.84
C ALA A 209 3.61 5.32 6.00
N GLN A 210 2.55 4.52 5.81
CA GLN A 210 1.61 4.22 6.90
C GLN A 210 2.30 3.44 8.01
N SER A 211 3.03 2.36 7.67
CA SER A 211 3.72 1.58 8.72
C SER A 211 4.75 2.40 9.49
N ALA A 212 5.48 3.29 8.81
CA ALA A 212 6.38 4.25 9.46
C ALA A 212 5.62 5.22 10.37
N LEU A 213 4.52 5.79 9.90
CA LEU A 213 3.73 6.76 10.65
C LEU A 213 3.12 6.15 11.91
N GLU A 214 2.44 5.01 11.78
CA GLU A 214 1.68 4.39 12.88
C GLU A 214 2.60 3.83 13.97
N THR A 215 3.84 3.47 13.63
CA THR A 215 4.82 2.90 14.58
C THR A 215 5.92 3.87 15.01
N SER A 216 5.85 5.13 14.57
CA SER A 216 6.93 6.10 14.76
C SER A 216 8.29 5.57 14.27
N TYR A 217 8.31 5.04 13.04
CA TYR A 217 9.45 4.39 12.42
C TYR A 217 9.99 3.23 13.27
N GLY A 218 9.08 2.37 13.75
CA GLY A 218 9.41 1.16 14.52
C GLY A 218 9.79 1.39 15.98
N ARG A 219 9.87 2.64 16.46
CA ARG A 219 10.13 2.92 17.88
C ARG A 219 9.02 2.41 18.81
N ARG A 220 7.80 2.31 18.31
CA ARG A 220 6.66 1.85 19.07
C ARG A 220 5.82 0.90 18.23
N VAL A 221 6.07 -0.39 18.38
CA VAL A 221 5.29 -1.46 17.77
C VAL A 221 4.59 -2.22 18.88
N ILE A 222 3.26 -2.11 18.96
CA ILE A 222 2.46 -2.85 19.94
C ILE A 222 1.79 -4.01 19.21
N ASN A 223 1.92 -5.22 19.74
CA ASN A 223 1.31 -6.45 19.22
C ASN A 223 1.62 -6.73 17.73
N ASN A 224 2.81 -6.37 17.25
CA ASN A 224 3.20 -6.42 15.83
C ASN A 224 2.23 -5.67 14.90
N ASN A 225 1.42 -4.73 15.39
CA ASN A 225 0.44 -4.01 14.57
C ASN A 225 1.07 -2.77 13.97
N TYR A 226 1.68 -2.91 12.79
CA TYR A 226 2.33 -1.81 12.10
C TYR A 226 1.39 -0.77 11.53
N PHE A 227 0.07 -1.02 11.51
CA PHE A 227 -0.88 -0.22 10.75
C PHE A 227 -1.99 0.39 11.60
N GLY A 228 -2.00 0.15 12.91
CA GLY A 228 -3.04 0.65 13.81
C GLY A 228 -4.43 0.08 13.48
N ILE A 229 -4.52 -1.15 12.96
CA ILE A 229 -5.82 -1.75 12.62
C ILE A 229 -6.58 -2.08 13.90
N LYS A 230 -7.79 -1.52 14.04
CA LYS A 230 -8.64 -1.73 15.22
C LYS A 230 -9.17 -3.17 15.30
N ASP A 231 -9.21 -3.71 16.51
CA ASP A 231 -9.92 -4.96 16.79
C ASP A 231 -11.39 -4.69 17.11
N LYS A 232 -12.26 -5.00 16.14
CA LYS A 232 -13.70 -4.81 16.28
C LYS A 232 -14.35 -5.84 17.21
N SER A 233 -13.71 -7.00 17.41
CA SER A 233 -14.20 -8.03 18.33
C SER A 233 -13.96 -7.67 19.79
N LYS A 234 -13.05 -6.71 20.05
CA LYS A 234 -12.63 -6.27 21.39
C LYS A 234 -12.05 -7.42 22.23
N SER A 235 -11.37 -8.34 21.58
CA SER A 235 -10.70 -9.48 22.20
C SER A 235 -9.33 -9.11 22.79
N THR A 236 -8.70 -8.07 22.27
CA THR A 236 -7.38 -7.59 22.77
C THR A 236 -7.51 -6.62 23.94
N ASN A 237 -6.40 -6.30 24.60
CA ASN A 237 -6.40 -5.30 25.67
C ASN A 237 -6.59 -3.87 25.14
N LEU A 238 -7.13 -2.99 25.98
CA LEU A 238 -7.27 -1.57 25.67
C LEU A 238 -5.90 -0.89 25.61
N ILE A 239 -5.63 -0.25 24.48
CA ILE A 239 -4.40 0.52 24.25
C ILE A 239 -4.77 1.99 24.08
N THR A 240 -3.93 2.86 24.62
CA THR A 240 -4.05 4.31 24.48
C THR A 240 -3.65 4.75 23.07
N THR A 241 -4.52 5.50 22.38
CA THR A 241 -4.30 6.07 21.05
C THR A 241 -4.74 7.54 20.99
N THR A 242 -4.37 8.25 19.93
CA THR A 242 -4.77 9.64 19.69
C THR A 242 -5.86 9.70 18.61
N GLU A 243 -6.95 10.40 18.90
CA GLU A 243 -8.04 10.65 17.96
C GLU A 243 -8.34 12.15 17.88
N TYR A 244 -8.79 12.61 16.71
CA TYR A 244 -9.20 14.01 16.50
C TYR A 244 -10.72 14.08 16.37
N TYR A 245 -11.36 14.80 17.30
CA TYR A 245 -12.82 14.93 17.35
C TYR A 245 -13.28 16.38 17.17
N ASN A 246 -14.43 16.57 16.54
CA ASN A 246 -15.22 17.79 16.71
C ASN A 246 -16.10 17.72 17.97
N ASP A 247 -16.82 18.79 18.28
CA ASP A 247 -17.65 18.88 19.50
C ASP A 247 -18.70 17.76 19.60
N ALA A 248 -19.37 17.42 18.49
CA ALA A 248 -20.38 16.37 18.46
C ALA A 248 -19.75 14.97 18.65
N GLU A 249 -18.61 14.70 18.01
CA GLU A 249 -17.86 13.46 18.15
C GLU A 249 -17.28 13.30 19.56
N LEU A 250 -16.78 14.39 20.15
CA LEU A 250 -16.32 14.39 21.53
C LEU A 250 -17.48 14.05 22.47
N LYS A 251 -18.66 14.64 22.26
CA LYS A 251 -19.86 14.33 23.04
C LYS A 251 -20.25 12.85 22.91
N LYS A 252 -20.20 12.29 21.69
CA LYS A 252 -20.51 10.87 21.42
C LYS A 252 -19.48 9.90 22.02
N ASN A 253 -18.20 10.25 21.97
CA ASN A 253 -17.09 9.38 22.38
C ASN A 253 -16.56 9.69 23.78
N LYS A 254 -17.23 10.54 24.57
CA LYS A 254 -16.79 10.98 25.91
C LYS A 254 -16.37 9.83 26.82
N HIS A 255 -17.06 8.69 26.74
CA HIS A 255 -16.79 7.49 27.53
C HIS A 255 -15.42 6.83 27.25
N LYS A 256 -14.76 7.14 26.12
CA LYS A 256 -13.43 6.61 25.76
C LYS A 256 -12.31 7.61 25.97
N VAL A 257 -12.63 8.88 26.18
CA VAL A 257 -11.66 9.99 26.22
C VAL A 257 -11.02 10.04 27.60
N VAL A 258 -9.70 9.95 27.62
CA VAL A 258 -8.85 10.06 28.81
C VAL A 258 -8.45 11.52 29.01
N THR A 259 -7.86 12.14 27.99
CA THR A 259 -7.50 13.56 27.98
C THR A 259 -7.92 14.20 26.66
N LYS A 260 -8.06 15.53 26.65
CA LYS A 260 -8.38 16.30 25.44
C LYS A 260 -7.71 17.67 25.48
N THR A 261 -7.21 18.10 24.33
CA THR A 261 -6.63 19.44 24.12
C THR A 261 -7.24 20.06 22.87
N LEU A 262 -7.64 21.33 22.96
CA LEU A 262 -8.18 22.05 21.81
C LEU A 262 -7.04 22.48 20.89
N ILE A 263 -7.16 22.15 19.60
CA ILE A 263 -6.23 22.54 18.54
C ILE A 263 -6.97 23.38 17.52
N ASN A 264 -6.34 24.46 17.08
CA ASN A 264 -6.79 25.25 15.94
C ASN A 264 -5.80 25.02 14.78
N LYS A 265 -6.30 24.51 13.65
CA LYS A 265 -5.48 24.33 12.45
C LYS A 265 -6.23 24.84 11.23
N ASN A 266 -5.66 25.86 10.57
CA ASN A 266 -6.26 26.55 9.42
C ASN A 266 -7.68 27.06 9.70
N GLY A 267 -7.89 27.67 10.87
CA GLY A 267 -9.18 28.22 11.30
C GLY A 267 -10.22 27.16 11.72
N LYS A 268 -9.90 25.86 11.65
CA LYS A 268 -10.78 24.79 12.08
C LYS A 268 -10.36 24.28 13.47
N LYS A 269 -11.32 24.25 14.40
CA LYS A 269 -11.15 23.79 15.79
C LYS A 269 -11.41 22.29 15.91
N PHE A 270 -10.53 21.57 16.59
CA PHE A 270 -10.65 20.15 16.89
C PHE A 270 -10.10 19.82 18.27
N TRP A 271 -10.61 18.76 18.87
CA TRP A 271 -10.07 18.18 20.09
C TRP A 271 -9.10 17.06 19.72
N LYS A 272 -7.80 17.24 20.02
CA LYS A 272 -6.85 16.14 20.09
C LYS A 272 -7.13 15.39 21.39
N CYS A 273 -7.65 14.18 21.28
CA CYS A 273 -8.06 13.37 22.41
C CYS A 273 -7.15 12.16 22.53
N THR A 274 -6.71 11.86 23.75
CA THR A 274 -6.14 10.55 24.07
C THR A 274 -7.30 9.64 24.46
N VAL A 275 -7.45 8.50 23.80
CA VAL A 275 -8.55 7.54 24.04
C VAL A 275 -8.01 6.13 24.27
N LYS A 276 -8.81 5.27 24.90
CA LYS A 276 -8.53 3.82 24.94
C LYS A 276 -9.35 3.10 23.87
N ASP A 277 -8.69 2.25 23.06
CA ASP A 277 -9.34 1.43 22.03
C ASP A 277 -8.66 0.06 21.89
N HIS A 278 -9.34 -0.88 21.22
CA HIS A 278 -8.81 -2.23 20.96
C HIS A 278 -8.14 -2.26 19.58
N PHE A 279 -6.97 -2.88 19.50
CA PHE A 279 -6.20 -3.03 18.26
C PHE A 279 -5.87 -4.49 18.00
N GLN A 280 -5.79 -4.87 16.71
CA GLN A 280 -5.41 -6.21 16.30
C GLN A 280 -4.01 -6.56 16.82
N ALA A 281 -3.83 -7.86 17.09
CA ALA A 281 -2.54 -8.45 17.45
C ALA A 281 -2.15 -9.47 16.39
N TYR A 282 -0.87 -9.48 16.04
CA TYR A 282 -0.31 -10.38 15.01
C TYR A 282 0.86 -11.17 15.57
N MET A 283 1.03 -12.40 15.12
CA MET A 283 2.14 -13.25 15.54
C MET A 283 3.47 -12.75 14.97
N THR A 284 3.44 -12.17 13.76
CA THR A 284 4.61 -11.62 13.08
C THR A 284 4.33 -10.27 12.42
N PRO A 285 5.36 -9.42 12.18
CA PRO A 285 5.20 -8.21 11.39
C PRO A 285 4.63 -8.48 9.99
N TRP A 286 5.04 -9.58 9.35
CA TRP A 286 4.53 -10.01 8.04
C TRP A 286 3.01 -10.17 8.04
N GLU A 287 2.46 -10.80 9.08
CA GLU A 287 1.01 -10.98 9.21
C GLU A 287 0.28 -9.64 9.27
N SER A 288 0.83 -8.64 9.95
CA SER A 288 0.25 -7.30 9.97
C SER A 288 0.28 -6.62 8.60
N PHE A 289 1.38 -6.79 7.84
CA PHE A 289 1.53 -6.24 6.49
C PHE A 289 0.52 -6.87 5.53
N ARG A 290 0.33 -8.19 5.63
CA ARG A 290 -0.71 -8.90 4.88
C ARG A 290 -2.11 -8.48 5.31
N ALA A 291 -2.38 -8.49 6.62
CA ALA A 291 -3.70 -8.17 7.16
C ALA A 291 -4.16 -6.77 6.73
N HIS A 292 -3.24 -5.81 6.66
CA HIS A 292 -3.50 -4.48 6.11
C HIS A 292 -3.99 -4.52 4.67
N SER A 293 -3.27 -5.21 3.77
CA SER A 293 -3.66 -5.28 2.36
C SER A 293 -5.01 -5.97 2.19
N VAL A 294 -5.23 -7.06 2.92
CA VAL A 294 -6.50 -7.81 2.93
C VAL A 294 -7.63 -6.94 3.48
N TYR A 295 -7.39 -6.16 4.54
CA TYR A 295 -8.37 -5.27 5.14
C TYR A 295 -8.82 -4.18 4.16
N LEU A 296 -7.88 -3.53 3.48
CA LEU A 296 -8.19 -2.53 2.46
C LEU A 296 -8.92 -3.15 1.26
N PHE A 297 -8.46 -4.32 0.79
CA PHE A 297 -9.03 -4.98 -0.37
C PHE A 297 -10.46 -5.50 -0.12
N LYS A 298 -10.72 -6.12 1.03
CA LYS A 298 -12.02 -6.76 1.32
C LYS A 298 -13.10 -5.77 1.76
N ASN A 299 -12.74 -4.66 2.40
CA ASN A 299 -13.72 -3.74 2.95
C ASN A 299 -14.15 -2.71 1.89
N LYS A 300 -15.42 -2.80 1.46
CA LYS A 300 -16.03 -1.93 0.44
C LYS A 300 -15.82 -0.43 0.67
N ARG A 301 -15.65 0.00 1.92
CA ARG A 301 -15.29 1.38 2.28
C ARG A 301 -14.06 1.89 1.52
N TYR A 302 -13.04 1.05 1.33
CA TYR A 302 -11.77 1.42 0.71
C TYR A 302 -11.75 1.19 -0.81
N ALA A 303 -12.82 0.62 -1.39
CA ALA A 303 -12.92 0.40 -2.83
C ALA A 303 -12.61 1.64 -3.70
N PRO A 304 -12.97 2.88 -3.30
CA PRO A 304 -12.58 4.08 -4.06
C PRO A 304 -11.07 4.25 -4.25
N LEU A 305 -10.23 3.77 -3.33
CA LEU A 305 -8.76 3.91 -3.41
C LEU A 305 -8.18 3.15 -4.62
N PHE A 306 -8.83 2.06 -5.03
CA PHE A 306 -8.35 1.20 -6.10
C PHE A 306 -8.74 1.68 -7.51
N ARG A 307 -9.51 2.78 -7.63
CA ARG A 307 -9.97 3.30 -8.94
C ARG A 307 -8.92 4.08 -9.70
N GLY A 308 -8.02 4.78 -9.00
CA GLY A 308 -6.99 5.65 -9.59
C GLY A 308 -5.68 4.92 -9.96
N GLY A 309 -5.62 3.60 -9.77
CA GLY A 309 -4.39 2.83 -9.89
C GLY A 309 -3.47 3.03 -8.68
N ARG A 310 -2.16 3.12 -8.91
CA ARG A 310 -1.13 3.12 -7.85
C ARG A 310 -0.53 4.50 -7.53
N LYS A 311 -1.13 5.59 -8.02
CA LYS A 311 -0.64 6.95 -7.73
C LYS A 311 -0.80 7.25 -6.25
N TYR A 312 0.31 7.34 -5.53
CA TYR A 312 0.27 7.54 -4.08
C TYR A 312 -0.41 8.85 -3.67
N GLN A 313 -0.39 9.89 -4.51
CA GLN A 313 -1.06 11.15 -4.22
C GLN A 313 -2.57 10.95 -4.08
N ASP A 314 -3.18 10.24 -5.05
CA ASP A 314 -4.61 9.92 -5.04
C ASP A 314 -4.95 9.05 -3.82
N TRP A 315 -4.09 8.09 -3.48
CA TRP A 315 -4.25 7.27 -2.28
C TRP A 315 -4.17 8.10 -1.01
N ALA A 316 -3.14 8.93 -0.85
CA ALA A 316 -2.92 9.73 0.35
C ALA A 316 -4.04 10.76 0.56
N ASP A 317 -4.54 11.36 -0.52
CA ASP A 317 -5.63 12.33 -0.45
C ASP A 317 -6.97 11.70 -0.07
N ASN A 318 -7.19 10.42 -0.43
CA ASN A 318 -8.46 9.74 -0.20
C ASN A 318 -8.44 8.74 0.96
N ILE A 319 -7.30 8.27 1.48
CA ILE A 319 -7.28 7.22 2.53
C ILE A 319 -7.70 7.74 3.90
N GLY A 320 -7.48 9.03 4.17
CA GLY A 320 -7.68 9.67 5.48
C GLY A 320 -9.14 9.83 5.90
N SER A 321 -9.44 10.89 6.65
CA SER A 321 -10.75 11.07 7.30
C SER A 321 -11.89 11.33 6.31
N THR A 322 -13.03 10.68 6.54
CA THR A 322 -14.27 10.91 5.77
C THR A 322 -14.76 12.35 5.81
N LYS A 323 -14.40 13.09 6.86
CA LYS A 323 -14.78 14.50 7.03
C LYS A 323 -14.06 15.43 6.05
N TYR A 324 -12.94 15.00 5.49
CA TYR A 324 -12.12 15.80 4.57
C TYR A 324 -12.00 15.12 3.21
N GLY A 325 -13.03 14.37 2.81
CA GLY A 325 -13.11 13.73 1.49
C GLY A 325 -12.49 12.34 1.40
N GLY A 326 -11.96 11.80 2.51
CA GLY A 326 -11.36 10.47 2.53
C GLY A 326 -12.35 9.33 2.77
N VAL A 327 -11.82 8.11 2.93
CA VAL A 327 -12.59 6.87 3.14
C VAL A 327 -12.62 6.42 4.60
N GLY A 328 -11.92 7.10 5.51
CA GLY A 328 -11.99 6.88 6.95
C GLY A 328 -11.04 5.83 7.49
N TYR A 329 -9.77 5.86 7.06
CA TYR A 329 -8.70 5.11 7.71
C TYR A 329 -8.25 5.76 9.03
N ALA A 330 -8.11 7.09 9.02
CA ALA A 330 -7.70 7.89 10.18
C ALA A 330 -8.68 9.05 10.41
N THR A 331 -8.75 9.58 11.63
CA THR A 331 -9.59 10.75 11.96
C THR A 331 -8.89 12.09 11.70
N SER A 332 -7.55 12.08 11.63
CA SER A 332 -6.74 13.28 11.46
C SER A 332 -7.01 14.02 10.14
N PRO A 333 -7.21 15.36 10.17
CA PRO A 333 -7.40 16.17 8.96
C PRO A 333 -6.17 16.25 8.07
N ILE A 334 -4.99 15.95 8.60
CA ILE A 334 -3.70 16.11 7.92
C ILE A 334 -3.06 14.77 7.56
N TYR A 335 -3.76 13.65 7.74
CA TYR A 335 -3.21 12.31 7.52
C TYR A 335 -2.59 12.16 6.12
N GLY A 336 -3.34 12.51 5.07
CA GLY A 336 -2.83 12.49 3.70
C GLY A 336 -1.62 13.40 3.47
N LYS A 337 -1.60 14.59 4.09
CA LYS A 337 -0.45 15.51 4.00
C LYS A 337 0.80 14.88 4.64
N ILE A 338 0.65 14.22 5.78
CA ILE A 338 1.76 13.53 6.45
C ILE A 338 2.28 12.39 5.58
N LEU A 339 1.40 11.53 5.04
CA LEU A 339 1.81 10.44 4.15
C LEU A 339 2.58 10.95 2.94
N LYS A 340 2.08 11.98 2.25
CA LYS A 340 2.79 12.61 1.12
C LYS A 340 4.16 13.17 1.55
N GLY A 341 4.25 13.74 2.75
CA GLY A 341 5.51 14.23 3.32
C GLY A 341 6.54 13.11 3.51
N ILE A 342 6.14 12.00 4.13
CA ILE A 342 7.00 10.83 4.35
C ILE A 342 7.45 10.25 3.00
N ILE A 343 6.52 10.05 2.07
CA ILE A 343 6.80 9.48 0.74
C ILE A 343 7.80 10.33 -0.03
N LYS A 344 7.59 11.66 -0.07
CA LYS A 344 8.52 12.58 -0.74
C LYS A 344 9.89 12.62 -0.07
N ARG A 345 9.93 12.78 1.25
CA ARG A 345 11.17 12.89 2.03
C ARG A 345 12.10 11.70 1.78
N TYR A 346 11.55 10.49 1.77
CA TYR A 346 12.35 9.26 1.58
C TYR A 346 12.24 8.68 0.18
N ASN A 347 11.67 9.43 -0.78
CA ASN A 347 11.60 9.05 -2.19
C ASN A 347 10.91 7.68 -2.42
N LEU A 348 9.95 7.32 -1.54
CA LEU A 348 9.26 6.03 -1.58
C LEU A 348 8.40 5.87 -2.83
N ASP A 349 8.06 6.97 -3.50
CA ASP A 349 7.31 6.99 -4.76
C ASP A 349 8.01 6.22 -5.89
N LEU A 350 9.33 6.07 -5.80
CA LEU A 350 10.11 5.27 -6.73
C LEU A 350 9.81 3.76 -6.64
N LEU A 351 9.11 3.29 -5.61
CA LEU A 351 8.74 1.88 -5.46
C LEU A 351 7.39 1.55 -6.11
N ASP A 352 6.65 2.54 -6.59
CA ASP A 352 5.34 2.33 -7.22
C ASP A 352 5.52 2.15 -8.75
N PHE A 353 5.41 0.91 -9.25
CA PHE A 353 5.61 0.55 -10.66
C PHE A 353 4.69 -0.57 -11.11
#